data_AF-A0A3D6BN18-F1
#
_entry.id   AF-A0A3D6BN18-F1
#
_cell.length_a   1.000
_cell.length_b   1.000
_cell.length_c   1.000
_cell.angle_alpha   90.00
_cell.angle_beta   90.00
_cell.angle_gamma   90.00
#
_symmetry.space_group_name_H-M   'P 1'
#
loop_
_entity.id
_entity.type
_entity.pdbx_description
1 polymer ?
#
loop_
_entity_poly.entity_id
_entity_poly.type
_entity_poly.pdbx_seq_one_letter_code
_entity_poly.pdbx_strand_id
1 'polypeptide(L)'
;MDKATETLLKLRNDPVLFVEKVLKATPQKWQKEALLGIQKNDKVAIRSGHGVGKTAFQSWLILWWMLTHYPCKIAITGNTQHQLQDVLWTELDKWYRQLPEGFKSQLDIKSDKISL
;
A
#
# COMPACT_ATOMS: atom_id res chain seq x y z
N MET A 1 -13.96 6.47 22.80
CA MET A 1 -13.75 5.76 21.51
C MET A 1 -13.38 4.33 21.84
N ASP A 2 -13.91 3.35 21.10
CA ASP A 2 -13.51 1.95 21.25
C ASP A 2 -12.02 1.76 20.89
N LYS A 3 -11.37 0.78 21.51
CA LYS A 3 -9.92 0.51 21.35
C LYS A 3 -9.56 0.16 19.91
N ALA A 4 -10.46 -0.50 19.17
CA ALA A 4 -10.25 -0.79 17.76
C ALA A 4 -10.24 0.50 16.92
N THR A 5 -11.17 1.42 17.17
CA THR A 5 -11.24 2.71 16.49
C THR A 5 -9.97 3.53 16.71
N GLU A 6 -9.47 3.59 17.95
CA GLU A 6 -8.22 4.30 18.26
C GLU A 6 -7.03 3.70 17.50
N THR A 7 -6.98 2.36 17.40
CA THR A 7 -5.93 1.66 16.66
C THR A 7 -6.01 1.98 15.16
N LEU A 8 -7.20 1.96 14.57
CA LEU A 8 -7.39 2.31 13.16
C LEU A 8 -7.01 3.76 12.86
N LEU A 9 -7.34 4.70 13.76
CA LEU A 9 -6.93 6.10 13.62
C LEU A 9 -5.41 6.26 13.68
N LYS A 10 -4.72 5.52 14.56
CA LYS A 10 -3.24 5.51 14.59
C LYS A 10 -2.65 4.98 13.28
N LEU A 11 -3.18 3.87 12.78
CA LEU A 11 -2.74 3.28 11.51
C LEU A 11 -3.04 4.19 10.30
N ARG A 12 -4.15 4.92 10.34
CA ARG A 12 -4.48 5.93 9.33
C ARG A 12 -3.49 7.09 9.34
N ASN A 13 -3.14 7.59 10.52
CA ASN A 13 -2.30 8.78 10.66
C ASN A 13 -0.79 8.48 10.58
N ASP A 14 -0.39 7.22 10.73
CA ASP A 14 1.00 6.79 10.63
C ASP A 14 1.14 5.62 9.64
N PRO A 15 1.42 5.92 8.34
CA PRO A 15 1.63 4.89 7.34
C PRO A 15 2.86 4.02 7.63
N VAL A 16 3.88 4.54 8.32
CA VAL A 16 5.07 3.75 8.67
C VAL A 16 4.69 2.70 9.70
N LEU A 17 3.89 3.06 10.70
CA LEU A 17 3.33 2.13 11.67
C LEU A 17 2.50 1.04 10.98
N PHE A 18 1.68 1.40 9.99
CA PHE A 18 0.92 0.42 9.21
C PHE A 18 1.84 -0.60 8.54
N VAL A 19 2.87 -0.13 7.84
CA VAL A 19 3.81 -1.02 7.15
C VAL A 19 4.57 -1.94 8.11
N GLU A 20 5.04 -1.41 9.24
CA GLU A 20 5.83 -2.20 10.20
C GLU A 20 4.96 -3.17 11.02
N LYS A 21 3.74 -2.76 11.42
CA LYS A 21 2.92 -3.54 12.35
C LYS A 21 1.88 -4.41 11.67
N VAL A 22 1.27 -3.94 10.58
CA VAL A 22 0.24 -4.68 9.84
C VAL A 22 0.90 -5.56 8.77
N LEU A 23 1.74 -4.98 7.92
CA LEU A 23 2.41 -5.71 6.83
C LEU A 23 3.69 -6.43 7.25
N LYS A 24 4.17 -6.22 8.49
CA LYS A 24 5.41 -6.83 9.03
C LYS A 24 6.65 -6.57 8.17
N ALA A 25 6.65 -5.49 7.38
CA ALA A 25 7.78 -5.11 6.55
C ALA A 25 8.71 -4.16 7.31
N THR A 26 9.97 -4.05 6.85
CA THR A 26 10.91 -3.05 7.35
C THR A 26 11.20 -2.04 6.24
N PRO A 27 10.58 -0.85 6.26
CA PRO A 27 10.82 0.16 5.24
C PRO A 27 12.25 0.72 5.35
N GLN A 28 12.88 0.94 4.19
CA GLN A 28 14.12 1.69 4.09
C GLN A 28 13.91 3.16 4.45
N LYS A 29 14.99 3.87 4.77
CA LYS A 29 14.96 5.29 5.16
C LYS A 29 14.13 6.15 4.18
N TRP A 30 14.40 6.03 2.88
CA TRP A 30 13.69 6.80 1.86
C TRP A 30 12.20 6.42 1.77
N GLN A 31 11.85 5.15 2.02
CA GLN A 31 10.45 4.69 2.03
C GLN A 31 9.70 5.28 3.21
N LYS A 32 10.32 5.35 4.39
CA LYS A 32 9.74 6.02 5.57
C LYS A 32 9.50 7.50 5.31
N GLU A 33 10.52 8.19 4.78
CA GLU A 33 10.43 9.61 4.41
C GLU A 33 9.32 9.86 3.38
N ALA A 34 9.21 8.99 2.38
CA ALA A 34 8.17 9.07 1.36
C ALA A 34 6.76 8.81 1.92
N LEU A 35 6.58 7.78 2.76
CA LEU A 35 5.30 7.46 3.41
C LEU A 35 4.82 8.64 4.27
N LEU A 36 5.70 9.19 5.10
CA LEU A 36 5.40 10.36 5.93
C LEU A 36 5.18 11.62 5.08
N GLY A 37 5.90 11.76 3.97
CA GLY A 37 5.68 12.83 3.01
C GLY A 37 4.27 12.79 2.43
N ILE A 38 3.80 11.60 2.03
CA ILE A 38 2.44 11.43 1.49
C ILE A 38 1.37 11.67 2.54
N GLN A 39 1.59 11.25 3.78
CA GLN A 39 0.64 11.51 4.87
C GLN A 39 0.43 13.01 5.13
N LYS A 40 1.45 13.84 4.89
CA LYS A 40 1.44 15.27 5.19
C LYS A 40 1.06 16.18 4.02
N ASN A 41 1.11 15.69 2.78
CA ASN A 41 1.01 16.53 1.60
C ASN A 41 0.08 15.92 0.54
N ASP A 42 -0.72 16.76 -0.10
CA ASP A 42 -1.61 16.34 -1.20
C ASP A 42 -0.85 15.90 -2.45
N LYS A 43 0.38 16.40 -2.65
CA LYS A 43 1.22 16.12 -3.83
C LYS A 43 2.65 15.84 -3.39
N VAL A 44 3.18 14.70 -3.80
CA VAL A 44 4.55 14.27 -3.49
C VAL A 44 5.23 13.80 -4.76
N ALA A 45 6.44 14.30 -5.00
CA ALA A 45 7.31 13.85 -6.08
C ALA A 45 8.55 13.17 -5.48
N ILE A 46 8.87 11.97 -5.96
CA ILE A 46 9.99 11.16 -5.50
C ILE A 46 10.86 10.83 -6.70
N ARG A 47 12.16 11.12 -6.62
CA ARG A 47 13.10 10.73 -7.69
C ARG A 47 13.24 9.21 -7.73
N SER A 48 13.13 8.63 -8.93
CA SER A 48 13.21 7.18 -9.11
C SER A 48 14.64 6.65 -9.05
N GLY A 49 14.84 5.46 -8.48
CA GLY A 49 16.09 4.68 -8.60
C GLY A 49 15.80 3.23 -9.03
N HIS A 50 16.74 2.56 -9.67
CA HIS A 50 16.59 1.16 -10.08
C HIS A 50 16.84 0.21 -8.88
N GLY A 51 16.06 -0.86 -8.73
CA GLY A 51 16.27 -1.86 -7.67
C GLY A 51 15.97 -1.41 -6.23
N VAL A 52 15.54 -0.18 -5.97
CA VAL A 52 15.40 0.37 -4.60
C VAL A 52 14.16 -0.09 -3.82
N GLY A 53 13.31 -0.95 -4.39
CA GLY A 53 12.05 -1.39 -3.74
C GLY A 53 10.84 -0.48 -3.97
N LYS A 54 10.76 0.20 -5.12
CA LYS A 54 9.65 1.11 -5.48
C LYS A 54 8.29 0.41 -5.52
N THR A 55 8.25 -0.79 -6.10
CA THR A 55 7.00 -1.55 -6.26
C THR A 55 6.45 -2.01 -4.93
N ALA A 56 7.31 -2.43 -4.00
CA ALA A 56 6.91 -2.77 -2.63
C ALA A 56 6.32 -1.54 -1.93
N PHE A 57 6.99 -0.39 -2.02
CA PHE A 57 6.49 0.88 -1.49
C PHE A 57 5.12 1.28 -2.07
N GLN A 58 4.92 1.16 -3.39
CA GLN A 58 3.63 1.44 -4.02
C GLN A 58 2.54 0.50 -3.53
N SER A 59 2.85 -0.79 -3.36
CA SER A 59 1.91 -1.79 -2.84
C SER A 59 1.47 -1.47 -1.42
N TRP A 60 2.41 -1.08 -0.56
CA TRP A 60 2.14 -0.65 0.81
C TRP A 60 1.22 0.57 0.86
N LEU A 61 1.50 1.56 0.01
CA LEU A 61 0.72 2.79 -0.11
C LEU A 61 -0.73 2.49 -0.52
N ILE A 62 -0.93 1.61 -1.51
CA ILE A 62 -2.25 1.19 -1.98
C ILE A 62 -3.03 0.53 -0.84
N LEU A 63 -2.44 -0.47 -0.16
CA LEU A 63 -3.11 -1.20 0.92
C LEU A 63 -3.45 -0.29 2.10
N TRP A 64 -2.50 0.53 2.55
CA TRP A 64 -2.72 1.48 3.63
C TRP A 64 -3.88 2.43 3.30
N TRP A 65 -3.88 3.03 2.11
CA TRP A 65 -4.91 3.99 1.75
C TRP A 65 -6.29 3.33 1.63
N MET A 66 -6.41 2.20 0.93
CA MET A 66 -7.69 1.49 0.80
C MET A 66 -8.28 1.07 2.15
N LEU A 67 -7.45 0.56 3.07
CA LEU A 67 -7.90 0.03 4.34
C LEU A 67 -8.20 1.11 5.40
N THR A 68 -7.63 2.31 5.25
CA THR A 68 -7.74 3.35 6.29
C THR A 68 -8.49 4.60 5.83
N HIS A 69 -8.72 4.80 4.53
CA HIS A 69 -9.35 5.98 3.93
C HIS A 69 -10.66 5.68 3.19
N TYR A 70 -11.38 4.64 3.59
CA TYR A 70 -12.66 4.28 2.95
C TYR A 70 -13.75 5.37 3.16
N PRO A 71 -14.58 5.66 2.15
CA PRO A 71 -14.51 5.16 0.76
C PRO A 71 -13.47 5.92 -0.06
N CYS A 72 -12.68 5.21 -0.87
CA CYS A 72 -11.69 5.81 -1.77
C CYS A 72 -11.56 5.06 -3.09
N LYS A 73 -11.01 5.72 -4.11
CA LYS A 73 -10.55 5.11 -5.36
C LYS A 73 -9.10 5.52 -5.61
N ILE A 74 -8.28 4.57 -6.04
CA ILE A 74 -6.86 4.80 -6.33
C ILE A 74 -6.64 4.53 -7.82
N ALA A 75 -6.30 5.59 -8.56
CA ALA A 75 -5.88 5.47 -9.95
C ALA A 75 -4.36 5.27 -10.01
N ILE A 76 -3.91 4.28 -10.76
CA ILE A 76 -2.50 3.97 -10.93
C ILE A 76 -2.18 4.04 -12.41
N THR A 77 -1.18 4.84 -12.76
CA THR A 77 -0.71 5.01 -14.14
C THR A 77 0.73 4.55 -14.25
N GLY A 78 1.04 3.85 -15.34
CA GLY A 78 2.40 3.42 -15.66
C GLY A 78 2.60 3.41 -17.17
N ASN A 79 3.85 3.25 -17.60
CA ASN A 79 4.21 3.34 -19.01
C ASN A 79 3.56 2.22 -19.86
N THR A 80 3.36 1.03 -19.28
CA THR A 80 2.75 -0.11 -19.97
C THR A 80 1.81 -0.87 -19.05
N GLN A 81 0.79 -1.52 -19.63
CA GLN A 81 -0.15 -2.37 -18.89
C GLN A 81 0.57 -3.55 -18.22
N HIS A 82 1.55 -4.17 -18.88
CA HIS A 82 2.36 -5.25 -18.33
C HIS A 82 3.12 -4.84 -17.07
N GLN A 83 3.63 -3.60 -16.98
CA GLN A 83 4.30 -3.13 -15.76
C GLN A 83 3.33 -3.01 -14.58
N LEU A 84 2.07 -2.64 -14.84
CA LEU A 84 1.06 -2.63 -13.80
C LEU A 84 0.65 -4.07 -13.43
N GLN A 85 0.29 -4.89 -14.42
CA GLN A 85 -0.25 -6.24 -14.24
C GLN A 85 0.76 -7.25 -13.71
N ASP A 86 1.94 -7.34 -14.28
CA ASP A 86 2.85 -8.44 -13.92
C ASP A 86 3.85 -8.05 -12.83
N VAL A 87 4.10 -6.75 -12.63
CA VAL A 87 5.04 -6.28 -11.60
C VAL A 87 4.29 -5.74 -10.37
N LEU A 88 3.44 -4.74 -10.55
CA LEU A 88 2.77 -4.11 -9.41
C LEU A 88 1.71 -5.01 -8.77
N TRP A 89 0.83 -5.64 -9.56
CA TRP A 89 -0.20 -6.52 -8.99
C TRP A 89 0.40 -7.77 -8.33
N THR A 90 1.47 -8.34 -8.88
CA THR A 90 2.20 -9.47 -8.25
C THR A 90 2.77 -9.07 -6.88
N GLU A 91 3.41 -7.90 -6.80
CA GLU A 91 3.95 -7.40 -5.53
C GLU A 91 2.81 -7.04 -4.55
N LEU A 92 1.71 -6.46 -5.04
CA LEU A 92 0.54 -6.14 -4.23
C LEU A 92 -0.11 -7.40 -3.65
N ASP A 93 -0.28 -8.46 -4.44
CA ASP A 93 -0.83 -9.75 -3.98
C ASP A 93 0.05 -10.37 -2.88
N LYS A 94 1.37 -10.31 -3.05
CA LYS A 94 2.31 -10.74 -2.01
C LYS A 94 2.07 -10.01 -0.68
N TRP A 95 1.87 -8.69 -0.70
CA TRP A 95 1.61 -7.91 0.53
C TRP A 95 0.19 -8.10 1.06
N TYR A 96 -0.80 -8.25 0.18
CA TYR A 96 -2.17 -8.58 0.55
C TYR A 96 -2.24 -9.91 1.32
N ARG A 97 -1.51 -10.93 0.89
CA ARG A 97 -1.44 -12.23 1.59
C ARG A 97 -0.83 -12.14 2.99
N GLN A 98 -0.03 -11.10 3.26
CA GLN A 98 0.55 -10.85 4.58
C GLN A 98 -0.38 -10.06 5.52
N LEU A 99 -1.51 -9.55 5.02
CA LEU A 99 -2.46 -8.86 5.88
C LEU A 99 -3.04 -9.80 6.94
N PRO A 100 -3.21 -9.33 8.19
CA PRO A 100 -4.02 -10.03 9.17
C PRO A 100 -5.45 -10.26 8.66
N GLU A 101 -6.07 -11.37 9.07
CA GLU A 101 -7.40 -11.79 8.59
C GLU A 101 -8.47 -10.68 8.71
N GLY A 102 -8.45 -9.93 9.82
CA GLY A 102 -9.38 -8.81 10.04
C GLY A 102 -9.27 -7.70 8.99
N PHE A 103 -8.10 -7.45 8.42
CA PHE A 103 -7.93 -6.51 7.30
C PHE A 103 -8.21 -7.18 5.95
N LYS A 104 -7.76 -8.42 5.80
CA LYS A 104 -7.87 -9.16 4.54
C LYS A 104 -9.32 -9.37 4.12
N SER A 105 -10.21 -9.67 5.07
CA SER A 105 -11.65 -9.84 4.86
C SER A 105 -12.39 -8.57 4.40
N GLN A 106 -11.76 -7.40 4.53
CA GLN A 106 -12.34 -6.12 4.08
C GLN A 106 -12.09 -5.84 2.60
N LEU A 107 -11.27 -6.66 1.94
CA LEU A 107 -10.86 -6.45 0.55
C LEU A 107 -11.26 -7.66 -0.31
N ASP A 108 -12.00 -7.39 -1.37
CA ASP A 108 -12.24 -8.31 -2.46
C ASP A 108 -11.27 -7.98 -3.61
N ILE A 109 -10.28 -8.84 -3.85
CA ILE A 109 -9.32 -8.67 -4.93
C ILE A 109 -9.75 -9.53 -6.11
N LYS A 110 -10.21 -8.87 -7.17
CA LYS A 110 -10.51 -9.50 -8.46
C LYS A 110 -9.39 -9.21 -9.43
N SER A 111 -8.83 -10.27 -10.02
CA SER A 111 -7.95 -10.17 -11.17
C SER A 111 -8.73 -10.66 -12.39
N ASP A 112 -9.01 -9.78 -13.35
CA ASP A 112 -9.76 -10.10 -14.57
C ASP A 112 -8.92 -10.87 -15.61
N LYS A 113 -8.03 -11.77 -15.17
CA LYS A 113 -7.15 -12.52 -16.09
C LYS A 113 -7.84 -13.82 -16.51
N ILE A 114 -8.32 -13.87 -17.76
CA ILE A 114 -8.62 -15.12 -18.46
C ILE A 114 -7.37 -15.51 -19.24
N SER A 115 -6.73 -16.62 -18.90
CA SER A 115 -5.63 -17.21 -19.68
C SER A 115 -6.08 -18.54 -20.28
N LEU A 116 -5.73 -18.75 -21.56
CA LEU A 116 -5.97 -19.99 -22.33
C LEU A 116 -5.16 -21.18 -21.79
#